data_AF-A0A5K4EMD8-F1
#
_entry.id   AF-A0A5K4EMD8-F1
#
_cell.length_a   1.000
_cell.length_b   1.000
_cell.length_c   1.000
_cell.angle_alpha   90.00
_cell.angle_beta   90.00
_cell.angle_gamma   90.00
#
_symmetry.space_group_name_H-M   'P 1'
#
loop_
_entity.id
_entity.type
_entity.pdbx_description
1 polymer ?
#
loop_
_entity_poly.entity_id
_entity_poly.type
_entity_poly.pdbx_seq_one_letter_code
_entity_poly.pdbx_strand_id
1 'polypeptide(L)'
;MLYGHRPYWWLTLNRSLTDPDLSVKQYPLTCETGPGSPSGHCMVSVASLTPIITYFYHRLKNRNHQRCLITLSCLVFGLIAISRCYLAAHFPHQVILGLISGITVGLLFSSPDGFLSPKNEVKINWLHVQTVYLLTHPNRLLWLGFGSFMFAYVFSVFLEYGIKVDPNWSITLAQSACLQPEWIHLSTSLMMGFSRIAGTATGMSSIILISSCYDFLAGILFSQVCLFYLPELRIHDKQLYRLKLSHFISAEQEETKMTQSRLVKILVVFKTNWSEGKK
;
A
#
# COMPACT_ATOMS: atom_id res chain seq x y z
N MET A 1 10.26 -19.60 9.32
CA MET A 1 9.30 -18.61 9.86
C MET A 1 8.12 -18.30 8.91
N LEU A 2 8.23 -18.44 7.58
CA LEU A 2 7.08 -18.28 6.65
C LEU A 2 6.05 -19.43 6.71
N TYR A 3 6.49 -20.65 7.05
CA TYR A 3 5.60 -21.81 7.33
C TYR A 3 4.96 -21.69 8.72
N GLY A 4 4.16 -20.65 8.92
CA GLY A 4 3.43 -20.45 10.16
C GLY A 4 2.16 -21.28 10.17
N HIS A 5 2.08 -22.30 11.01
CA HIS A 5 0.80 -22.94 11.34
C HIS A 5 -0.13 -21.93 12.04
N ARG A 6 -1.44 -22.13 11.88
CA ARG A 6 -2.46 -21.44 12.70
C ARG A 6 -2.77 -22.31 13.93
N PRO A 7 -3.05 -21.71 15.10
CA PRO A 7 -3.40 -22.48 16.31
C PRO A 7 -4.51 -23.51 16.08
N TYR A 8 -5.55 -23.15 15.33
CA TYR A 8 -6.63 -24.08 14.98
C TYR A 8 -6.15 -25.27 14.13
N TRP A 9 -5.34 -25.04 13.08
CA TRP A 9 -4.84 -26.12 12.23
C TRP A 9 -3.96 -27.09 13.01
N TRP A 10 -3.10 -26.56 13.88
CA TRP A 10 -2.22 -27.36 14.72
C TRP A 10 -3.00 -28.25 15.68
N LEU A 11 -4.04 -27.72 16.32
CA LEU A 11 -4.90 -28.48 17.23
C LEU A 11 -5.71 -29.58 16.52
N THR A 12 -6.25 -29.30 15.32
CA THR A 12 -6.99 -30.31 14.55
C THR A 12 -6.08 -31.44 14.07
N LEU A 13 -4.87 -31.12 13.62
CA LEU A 13 -3.91 -32.12 13.11
C LEU A 13 -3.29 -32.97 14.23
N ASN A 14 -3.06 -32.38 15.41
CA ASN A 14 -2.49 -33.06 16.58
C ASN A 14 -3.55 -33.48 17.61
N ARG A 15 -4.80 -33.69 17.17
CA ARG A 15 -5.91 -34.07 18.06
C ARG A 15 -5.65 -35.37 18.83
N SER A 16 -4.82 -36.27 18.29
CA SER A 16 -4.38 -37.49 18.96
C SER A 16 -3.44 -37.26 20.15
N LEU A 17 -2.78 -36.09 20.23
CA LEU A 17 -1.83 -35.71 21.27
C LEU A 17 -2.40 -34.67 22.25
N THR A 18 -3.64 -34.22 22.00
CA THR A 18 -4.29 -33.14 22.75
C THR A 18 -5.55 -33.67 23.43
N ASP A 19 -5.92 -33.09 24.57
CA ASP A 19 -7.08 -33.51 25.35
C ASP A 19 -8.35 -33.56 24.48
N PRO A 20 -9.08 -34.71 24.41
CA PRO A 20 -10.27 -34.86 23.56
C PRO A 20 -11.38 -33.84 23.86
N ASP A 21 -11.40 -33.27 25.07
CA ASP A 21 -12.36 -32.24 25.50
C ASP A 21 -12.01 -30.81 25.06
N LEU A 22 -10.83 -30.58 24.47
CA LEU A 22 -10.45 -29.25 23.95
C LEU A 22 -11.11 -28.99 22.58
N SER A 23 -12.44 -28.82 22.57
CA SER A 23 -13.20 -28.52 21.35
C SER A 23 -13.08 -27.03 20.99
N VAL A 24 -12.17 -26.68 20.07
CA VAL A 24 -12.09 -25.32 19.52
C VAL A 24 -13.20 -25.13 18.49
N LYS A 25 -14.03 -24.10 18.67
CA LYS A 25 -15.08 -23.75 17.71
C LYS A 25 -14.48 -23.20 16.42
N GLN A 26 -14.97 -23.71 15.29
CA GLN A 26 -14.57 -23.23 13.98
C GLN A 26 -15.36 -21.96 13.62
N TYR A 27 -14.67 -20.95 13.10
CA TYR A 27 -15.27 -19.76 12.49
C TYR A 27 -14.83 -19.62 11.03
N PRO A 28 -15.58 -18.90 10.16
CA PRO A 28 -15.20 -18.70 8.76
C PRO A 28 -13.79 -18.13 8.58
N LEU A 29 -13.35 -17.22 9.46
CA LEU A 29 -12.00 -16.62 9.42
C LEU A 29 -10.86 -17.59 9.79
N THR A 30 -11.18 -18.77 10.30
CA THR A 30 -10.20 -19.78 10.73
C THR A 30 -9.63 -20.57 9.54
N CYS A 31 -10.33 -20.53 8.40
CA CYS A 31 -10.03 -21.30 7.18
C CYS A 31 -9.50 -20.46 6.03
N GLU A 32 -8.97 -19.27 6.31
CA GLU A 32 -8.27 -18.48 5.30
C GLU A 32 -7.02 -19.22 4.80
N THR A 33 -6.83 -19.22 3.48
CA THR A 33 -5.81 -20.01 2.79
C THR A 33 -4.46 -19.30 2.67
N GLY A 34 -4.35 -18.08 3.20
CA GLY A 34 -3.10 -17.31 3.24
C GLY A 34 -2.15 -17.78 4.36
N PRO A 35 -0.82 -17.55 4.21
CA PRO A 35 0.16 -17.91 5.23
C PRO A 35 -0.10 -17.18 6.55
N GLY A 36 0.14 -17.88 7.67
CA GLY A 36 -0.16 -17.35 9.00
C GLY A 36 0.81 -16.28 9.53
N SER A 37 2.00 -16.11 8.92
CA SER A 37 3.04 -15.21 9.44
C SER A 37 3.57 -14.27 8.35
N PRO A 38 3.62 -12.94 8.59
CA PRO A 38 3.04 -12.20 9.72
C PRO A 38 1.51 -12.05 9.60
N SER A 39 0.83 -11.62 10.67
CA SER A 39 -0.61 -11.35 10.60
C SER A 39 -0.91 -10.16 9.68
N GLY A 40 -1.45 -10.46 8.49
CA GLY A 40 -1.78 -9.45 7.48
C GLY A 40 -2.79 -8.40 7.97
N HIS A 41 -3.77 -8.83 8.77
CA HIS A 41 -4.75 -7.92 9.37
C HIS A 41 -4.11 -6.90 10.31
N CYS A 42 -3.19 -7.33 11.17
CA CYS A 42 -2.48 -6.42 12.05
C CYS A 42 -1.55 -5.51 11.25
N MET A 43 -0.80 -6.08 10.30
CA MET A 43 0.13 -5.33 9.47
C MET A 43 -0.54 -4.23 8.67
N VAL A 44 -1.61 -4.54 7.92
CA VAL A 44 -2.29 -3.58 7.04
C VAL A 44 -3.01 -2.50 7.85
N SER A 45 -3.72 -2.86 8.93
CA SER A 45 -4.41 -1.89 9.77
C SER A 45 -3.44 -0.93 10.46
N VAL A 46 -2.30 -1.42 10.96
CA VAL A 46 -1.30 -0.57 11.60
C VAL A 46 -0.57 0.28 10.56
N ALA A 47 -0.23 -0.29 9.40
CA ALA A 47 0.43 0.45 8.32
C ALA A 47 -0.41 1.62 7.80
N SER A 48 -1.74 1.46 7.72
CA SER A 48 -2.63 2.53 7.27
C SER A 48 -2.92 3.59 8.34
N LEU A 49 -3.03 3.19 9.61
CA LEU A 49 -3.32 4.12 10.72
C LEU A 49 -2.08 4.91 11.17
N THR A 50 -0.88 4.34 11.06
CA THR A 50 0.37 4.97 11.53
C THR A 50 0.63 6.37 10.90
N PRO A 51 0.49 6.58 9.57
CA PRO A 51 0.61 7.92 8.98
C PRO A 51 -0.40 8.93 9.52
N ILE A 52 -1.64 8.49 9.76
CA ILE A 52 -2.72 9.34 10.29
C ILE A 52 -2.40 9.75 11.72
N ILE A 53 -1.99 8.79 12.56
CA ILE A 53 -1.62 9.04 13.95
C ILE A 53 -0.43 10.00 14.03
N THR A 54 0.59 9.78 13.19
CA THR A 54 1.78 10.63 13.13
C THR A 54 1.41 12.06 12.72
N TYR A 55 0.54 12.22 11.72
CA TYR A 55 0.01 13.52 11.31
C TYR A 55 -0.68 14.28 12.45
N PHE A 56 -1.61 13.62 13.17
CA PHE A 56 -2.32 14.27 14.29
C PHE A 56 -1.40 14.54 15.48
N TYR A 57 -0.49 13.63 15.81
CA TYR A 57 0.47 13.80 16.91
C TYR A 57 1.28 15.09 16.77
N HIS A 58 1.69 15.37 15.54
CA HIS A 58 2.41 16.58 15.16
C HIS A 58 1.55 17.85 15.19
N ARG A 59 0.24 17.75 14.96
CA ARG A 59 -0.68 18.89 15.03
C ARG A 59 -1.05 19.29 16.47
N LEU A 60 -0.99 18.34 17.39
CA LEU A 60 -1.33 18.55 18.80
C LEU A 60 -0.18 19.26 19.53
N LYS A 61 -0.41 20.48 20.03
CA LYS A 61 0.56 21.21 20.87
C LYS A 61 0.58 20.73 22.34
N ASN A 62 -0.54 20.20 22.83
CA ASN A 62 -0.69 19.79 24.22
C ASN A 62 -0.16 18.35 24.45
N ARG A 63 0.79 18.20 25.37
CA ARG A 63 1.37 16.91 25.80
C ARG A 63 0.30 15.91 26.28
N ASN A 64 -0.77 16.38 26.93
CA ASN A 64 -1.84 15.50 27.39
C ASN A 64 -2.65 14.92 26.23
N HIS A 65 -2.94 15.72 25.21
CA HIS A 65 -3.63 15.24 24.00
C HIS A 65 -2.75 14.29 23.18
N GLN A 66 -1.45 14.57 23.09
CA GLN A 66 -0.48 13.66 22.47
C GLN A 66 -0.43 12.29 23.17
N ARG A 67 -0.36 12.28 24.51
CA ARG A 67 -0.44 11.05 25.31
C ARG A 67 -1.76 10.32 25.12
N CYS A 68 -2.88 11.05 25.10
CA CYS A 68 -4.20 10.49 24.84
C CYS A 68 -4.27 9.81 23.46
N LEU A 69 -3.78 10.47 22.42
CA LEU A 69 -3.73 9.93 21.06
C LEU A 69 -2.90 8.64 20.97
N ILE A 70 -1.71 8.63 21.57
CA ILE A 70 -0.86 7.42 21.62
C ILE A 70 -1.57 6.31 22.39
N THR A 71 -2.12 6.61 23.56
CA THR A 71 -2.81 5.62 24.41
C THR A 71 -4.00 5.01 23.67
N LEU A 72 -4.83 5.83 23.02
CA LEU A 72 -5.96 5.37 22.22
C LEU A 72 -5.49 4.50 21.05
N SER A 73 -4.40 4.89 20.38
CA SER A 73 -3.83 4.13 19.27
C SER A 73 -3.30 2.76 19.72
N CYS A 74 -2.60 2.71 20.86
CA CYS A 74 -2.16 1.46 21.48
C CYS A 74 -3.33 0.56 21.87
N LEU A 75 -4.43 1.14 22.39
CA LEU A 75 -5.65 0.39 22.70
C LEU A 75 -6.26 -0.21 21.43
N VAL A 76 -6.40 0.57 20.35
CA VAL A 76 -6.95 0.07 19.08
C VAL A 76 -6.07 -1.05 18.50
N PHE A 77 -4.75 -0.87 18.47
CA PHE A 77 -3.83 -1.90 17.98
C PHE A 77 -3.86 -3.16 18.85
N GLY A 78 -3.96 -2.99 20.17
CA GLY A 78 -4.12 -4.09 21.13
C GLY A 78 -5.42 -4.87 20.91
N LEU A 79 -6.54 -4.17 20.70
CA LEU A 79 -7.83 -4.82 20.41
C LEU A 79 -7.80 -5.61 19.11
N ILE A 80 -7.19 -5.07 18.04
CA ILE A 80 -7.00 -5.79 16.78
C ILE A 80 -6.14 -7.04 16.99
N ALA A 81 -5.02 -6.90 17.72
CA ALA A 81 -4.13 -8.02 18.04
C ALA A 81 -4.83 -9.13 18.84
N ILE A 82 -5.53 -8.75 19.91
CA ILE A 82 -6.27 -9.68 20.78
C ILE A 82 -7.38 -10.39 20.00
N SER A 83 -8.09 -9.68 19.12
CA SER A 83 -9.16 -10.29 18.29
C SER A 83 -8.63 -11.47 17.46
N ARG A 84 -7.39 -11.39 16.97
CA ARG A 84 -6.76 -12.41 16.12
C ARG A 84 -6.21 -13.59 16.90
N CYS A 85 -5.74 -13.34 18.12
CA CYS A 85 -5.38 -14.41 19.06
C CYS A 85 -6.63 -15.14 19.58
N TYR A 86 -7.71 -14.41 19.90
CA TYR A 86 -8.95 -14.97 20.42
C TYR A 86 -9.64 -15.92 19.44
N LEU A 87 -9.62 -15.58 18.14
CA LEU A 87 -10.14 -16.44 17.08
C LEU A 87 -9.25 -17.64 16.75
N ALA A 88 -8.15 -17.87 17.48
CA ALA A 88 -7.17 -18.93 17.23
C ALA A 88 -6.60 -18.90 15.78
N ALA A 89 -6.64 -17.74 15.14
CA ALA A 89 -6.22 -17.55 13.75
C ALA A 89 -4.71 -17.31 13.63
N HIS A 90 -4.09 -16.71 14.64
CA HIS A 90 -2.66 -16.41 14.68
C HIS A 90 -2.06 -16.67 16.06
N PHE A 91 -0.80 -17.07 16.08
CA PHE A 91 -0.03 -17.11 17.31
C PHE A 91 0.41 -15.69 17.74
N PRO A 92 0.63 -15.43 19.04
CA PRO A 92 1.04 -14.10 19.52
C PRO A 92 2.30 -13.55 18.84
N HIS A 93 3.28 -14.42 18.55
CA HIS A 93 4.50 -13.99 17.84
C HIS A 93 4.22 -13.50 16.41
N GLN A 94 3.26 -14.10 15.69
CA GLN A 94 2.88 -13.69 14.33
C GLN A 94 2.16 -12.34 14.34
N VAL A 95 1.38 -12.09 15.39
CA VAL A 95 0.69 -10.81 15.62
C VAL A 95 1.70 -9.72 15.95
N ILE A 96 2.66 -9.98 16.86
CA ILE A 96 3.74 -9.03 17.20
C ILE A 96 4.57 -8.68 15.95
N LEU A 97 4.96 -9.67 15.15
CA LEU A 97 5.68 -9.44 13.90
C LEU A 97 4.85 -8.60 12.92
N GLY A 98 3.54 -8.83 12.84
CA GLY A 98 2.62 -8.02 12.04
C GLY A 98 2.49 -6.57 12.53
N LEU A 99 2.45 -6.34 13.84
CA LEU A 99 2.45 -4.99 14.41
C LEU A 99 3.76 -4.26 14.08
N ILE A 100 4.91 -4.90 14.25
CA ILE A 100 6.24 -4.31 13.96
C ILE A 100 6.37 -4.00 12.47
N SER A 101 6.01 -4.94 11.59
CA SER A 101 6.07 -4.71 10.15
C SER A 101 5.12 -3.60 9.72
N GLY A 102 3.90 -3.54 10.30
CA GLY A 102 2.93 -2.49 10.06
C GLY A 102 3.44 -1.11 10.45
N ILE A 103 4.02 -0.96 11.65
CA ILE A 103 4.62 0.31 12.10
C ILE A 103 5.76 0.70 11.16
N THR A 104 6.64 -0.25 10.81
CA THR A 104 7.79 0.02 9.94
C THR A 104 7.35 0.54 8.57
N VAL A 105 6.35 -0.11 7.94
CA VAL A 105 5.78 0.32 6.67
C VAL A 105 5.09 1.67 6.82
N GLY A 106 4.26 1.85 7.86
CA GLY A 106 3.55 3.10 8.10
C GLY A 106 4.49 4.29 8.34
N LEU A 107 5.59 4.10 9.06
CA LEU A 107 6.61 5.13 9.29
C LEU A 107 7.39 5.46 8.01
N LEU A 108 7.57 4.49 7.11
CA LEU A 108 8.17 4.74 5.80
C LEU A 108 7.29 5.66 4.93
N PHE A 109 5.97 5.66 5.14
CA PHE A 109 5.01 6.58 4.50
C PHE A 109 4.77 7.88 5.29
N SER A 110 5.15 7.91 6.56
CA SER A 110 5.01 9.10 7.42
C SER A 110 6.22 10.01 7.26
N SER A 111 6.02 11.33 7.22
CA SER A 111 7.14 12.28 7.16
C SER A 111 8.09 12.07 8.36
N PRO A 112 9.43 12.06 8.17
CA PRO A 112 10.41 11.70 9.21
C PRO A 112 10.49 12.61 10.44
N ASP A 113 9.71 13.70 10.52
CA ASP A 113 10.03 14.87 11.35
C ASP A 113 9.71 14.73 12.86
N GLY A 114 9.79 13.53 13.45
CA GLY A 114 9.90 13.46 14.92
C GLY A 114 9.49 12.19 15.66
N PHE A 115 9.20 11.07 14.99
CA PHE A 115 8.88 9.82 15.70
C PHE A 115 10.11 8.94 16.03
N LEU A 116 11.19 9.03 15.25
CA LEU A 116 12.40 8.20 15.40
C LEU A 116 13.66 9.06 15.57
N SER A 117 14.53 8.63 16.46
CA SER A 117 15.80 9.27 16.88
C SER A 117 16.65 9.86 15.73
N PRO A 118 17.34 11.00 15.96
CA PRO A 118 18.04 11.79 14.93
C PRO A 118 19.11 11.05 14.13
N LYS A 119 19.61 9.90 14.62
CA LYS A 119 20.64 9.11 13.92
C LYS A 119 20.13 8.39 12.67
N ASN A 120 18.83 8.10 12.58
CA ASN A 120 18.23 7.37 11.45
C ASN A 120 17.46 8.26 10.47
N GLU A 121 17.28 9.54 10.79
CA GLU A 121 16.47 10.48 10.01
C GLU A 121 16.96 10.63 8.56
N VAL A 122 18.28 10.70 8.34
CA VAL A 122 18.85 10.89 6.99
C VAL A 122 18.53 9.72 6.06
N LYS A 123 18.69 8.47 6.54
CA LYS A 123 18.47 7.26 5.72
C LYS A 123 16.99 7.01 5.46
N ILE A 124 16.13 7.26 6.45
CA ILE A 124 14.68 7.10 6.33
C ILE A 124 14.09 8.17 5.39
N ASN A 125 14.56 9.41 5.47
CA ASN A 125 14.13 10.48 4.56
C ASN A 125 14.48 10.17 3.10
N TRP A 126 15.68 9.63 2.83
CA TRP A 126 16.03 9.17 1.47
C TRP A 126 15.08 8.06 1.00
N LEU A 127 14.83 7.05 1.83
CA LEU A 127 13.96 5.93 1.48
C LEU A 127 12.52 6.39 1.23
N HIS A 128 11.98 7.24 2.11
CA HIS A 128 10.66 7.86 1.96
C HIS A 128 10.54 8.63 0.63
N VAL A 129 11.51 9.50 0.31
CA VAL A 129 11.52 10.26 -0.94
C VAL A 129 11.55 9.34 -2.16
N GLN A 130 12.35 8.27 -2.14
CA GLN A 130 12.39 7.29 -3.22
C GLN A 130 11.07 6.53 -3.35
N THR A 131 10.44 6.13 -2.24
CA THR A 131 9.16 5.42 -2.25
C THR A 131 8.04 6.30 -2.78
N VAL A 132 7.93 7.56 -2.31
CA VAL A 132 6.94 8.51 -2.81
C VAL A 132 7.17 8.78 -4.30
N TYR A 133 8.41 8.98 -4.72
CA TYR A 133 8.77 9.17 -6.12
C TYR A 133 8.37 7.96 -6.98
N LEU A 134 8.63 6.73 -6.53
CA LEU A 134 8.27 5.51 -7.25
C LEU A 134 6.75 5.36 -7.43
N LEU A 135 5.97 5.67 -6.38
CA LEU A 135 4.51 5.50 -6.37
C LEU A 135 3.75 6.62 -7.09
N THR A 136 4.36 7.79 -7.27
CA THR A 136 3.73 8.95 -7.93
C THR A 136 3.89 8.94 -9.44
N HIS A 137 4.92 8.29 -9.97
CA HIS A 137 5.16 8.25 -11.42
C HIS A 137 4.39 7.09 -12.06
N PRO A 138 3.44 7.35 -12.97
CA PRO A 138 2.55 6.30 -13.47
C PRO A 138 3.32 5.19 -14.18
N ASN A 139 4.24 5.51 -15.10
CA ASN A 139 5.05 4.50 -15.79
C ASN A 139 5.80 3.59 -14.82
N ARG A 140 6.35 4.14 -13.73
CA ARG A 140 7.09 3.35 -12.72
C ARG A 140 6.15 2.50 -11.89
N LEU A 141 4.98 3.02 -11.52
CA LEU A 141 3.94 2.28 -10.80
C LEU A 141 3.40 1.11 -11.64
N LEU A 142 3.23 1.30 -12.95
CA LEU A 142 2.86 0.24 -13.90
C LEU A 142 3.90 -0.88 -13.91
N TRP A 143 5.18 -0.53 -14.11
CA TRP A 143 6.28 -1.48 -14.11
C TRP A 143 6.47 -2.17 -12.76
N LEU A 144 6.24 -1.46 -11.66
CA LEU A 144 6.27 -2.03 -10.32
C LEU A 144 5.16 -3.08 -10.15
N GLY A 145 3.92 -2.76 -10.53
CA GLY A 145 2.79 -3.68 -10.43
C GLY A 145 2.96 -4.92 -11.32
N PHE A 146 3.19 -4.72 -12.61
CA PHE A 146 3.36 -5.83 -13.56
C PHE A 146 4.63 -6.63 -13.28
N GLY A 147 5.75 -5.95 -13.04
CA GLY A 147 7.04 -6.58 -12.76
C GLY A 147 7.04 -7.37 -11.46
N SER A 148 6.40 -6.86 -10.40
CA SER A 148 6.29 -7.60 -9.13
C SER A 148 5.43 -8.85 -9.25
N PHE A 149 4.34 -8.82 -10.03
CA PHE A 149 3.52 -10.00 -10.27
C PHE A 149 4.26 -11.05 -11.12
N MET A 150 4.91 -10.62 -12.20
CA MET A 150 5.73 -11.52 -13.02
C MET A 150 6.86 -12.16 -12.22
N PHE A 151 7.55 -11.36 -11.40
CA PHE A 151 8.59 -11.86 -10.52
C PHE A 151 8.04 -12.89 -9.51
N ALA A 152 6.90 -12.58 -8.86
CA ALA A 152 6.27 -13.51 -7.92
C ALA A 152 5.84 -14.82 -8.60
N TYR A 153 5.31 -14.75 -9.82
CA TYR A 153 4.94 -15.94 -10.59
C TYR A 153 6.15 -16.79 -10.95
N VAL A 154 7.18 -16.19 -11.55
CA VAL A 154 8.44 -16.90 -11.89
C VAL A 154 9.09 -17.49 -10.64
N PHE A 155 9.10 -16.76 -9.53
CA PHE A 155 9.62 -17.25 -8.27
C PHE A 155 8.79 -18.42 -7.71
N SER A 156 7.46 -18.40 -7.82
CA SER A 156 6.61 -19.53 -7.41
C SER A 156 6.89 -20.79 -8.23
N VAL A 157 7.06 -20.66 -9.54
CA VAL A 157 7.44 -21.77 -10.42
C VAL A 157 8.84 -22.27 -10.07
N PHE A 158 9.78 -21.38 -9.79
CA PHE A 158 11.13 -21.75 -9.35
C PHE A 158 11.12 -22.52 -8.02
N LEU A 159 10.28 -22.13 -7.06
CA LEU A 159 10.12 -22.88 -5.81
C LEU A 159 9.60 -24.29 -6.06
N GLU A 160 8.58 -24.43 -6.92
CA GLU A 160 7.95 -25.71 -7.23
C GLU A 160 8.90 -26.65 -8.00
N TYR A 161 9.53 -26.18 -9.08
CA TYR A 161 10.35 -27.03 -9.94
C TYR A 161 11.82 -27.11 -9.50
N GLY A 162 12.37 -26.04 -8.94
CA GLY A 162 13.78 -25.96 -8.54
C GLY A 162 14.04 -26.52 -7.14
N ILE A 163 13.24 -26.08 -6.16
CA ILE A 163 13.44 -26.43 -4.73
C ILE A 163 12.44 -27.52 -4.27
N LYS A 164 11.49 -27.93 -5.12
CA LYS A 164 10.41 -28.90 -4.79
C LYS A 164 9.59 -28.47 -3.57
N VAL A 165 9.39 -27.17 -3.44
CA VAL A 165 8.62 -26.55 -2.38
C VAL A 165 7.29 -26.10 -2.94
N ASP A 166 6.19 -26.67 -2.43
CA ASP A 166 4.84 -26.30 -2.86
C ASP A 166 4.49 -24.86 -2.38
N PRO A 167 4.27 -23.90 -3.28
CA PRO A 167 3.85 -22.54 -2.90
C PRO A 167 2.41 -22.51 -2.36
N ASN A 168 1.58 -23.50 -2.69
CA ASN A 168 0.19 -23.64 -2.28
C ASN A 168 0.01 -24.54 -1.06
N TRP A 169 1.10 -24.86 -0.34
CA TRP A 169 1.08 -25.68 0.87
C TRP A 169 0.04 -25.23 1.92
N SER A 170 -0.26 -23.92 1.99
CA SER A 170 -1.24 -23.38 2.93
C SER A 170 -2.69 -23.71 2.53
N ILE A 171 -2.96 -23.90 1.24
CA ILE A 171 -4.27 -24.32 0.73
C ILE A 171 -4.50 -25.80 1.09
N THR A 172 -3.52 -26.66 0.81
CA THR A 172 -3.62 -28.10 1.11
C THR A 172 -3.72 -28.35 2.63
N LEU A 173 -3.03 -27.54 3.43
CA LEU A 173 -3.14 -27.57 4.88
C LEU A 173 -4.51 -27.06 5.38
N ALA A 174 -5.06 -26.00 4.78
CA ALA A 174 -6.40 -25.53 5.12
C ALA A 174 -7.47 -26.57 4.78
N GLN A 175 -7.34 -27.26 3.64
CA GLN A 175 -8.26 -28.33 3.21
C GLN A 175 -8.25 -29.53 4.15
N SER A 176 -7.09 -29.90 4.70
CA SER A 176 -6.99 -31.02 5.64
C SER A 176 -7.43 -30.67 7.06
N ALA A 177 -7.29 -29.42 7.49
CA ALA A 177 -7.58 -28.99 8.86
C ALA A 177 -9.00 -28.39 9.06
N CYS A 178 -9.68 -27.96 8.00
CA CYS A 178 -11.02 -27.34 8.09
C CYS A 178 -12.14 -28.37 7.97
N LEU A 179 -13.11 -28.35 8.89
CA LEU A 179 -14.23 -29.29 8.91
C LEU A 179 -15.30 -28.92 7.87
N GLN A 180 -15.55 -27.62 7.69
CA GLN A 180 -16.47 -27.11 6.67
C GLN A 180 -15.74 -26.60 5.42
N PRO A 181 -15.92 -27.26 4.25
CA PRO A 181 -15.23 -26.88 3.03
C PRO A 181 -15.73 -25.55 2.43
N GLU A 182 -16.97 -25.14 2.73
CA GLU A 182 -17.56 -23.87 2.28
C GLU A 182 -16.83 -22.64 2.82
N TRP A 183 -16.11 -22.78 3.94
CA TRP A 183 -15.34 -21.70 4.57
C TRP A 183 -13.90 -21.61 4.05
N ILE A 184 -13.52 -22.47 3.11
CA ILE A 184 -12.21 -22.43 2.46
C ILE A 184 -12.25 -21.40 1.34
N HIS A 185 -11.79 -20.19 1.63
CA HIS A 185 -11.78 -19.11 0.66
C HIS A 185 -10.45 -19.07 -0.10
N LEU A 186 -10.45 -19.58 -1.34
CA LEU A 186 -9.33 -19.47 -2.30
C LEU A 186 -8.99 -18.01 -2.64
N SER A 187 -9.95 -17.10 -2.49
CA SER A 187 -9.73 -15.66 -2.65
C SER A 187 -8.66 -15.12 -1.70
N THR A 188 -8.47 -15.75 -0.53
CA THR A 188 -7.48 -15.36 0.48
C THR A 188 -6.10 -15.99 0.28
N SER A 189 -5.90 -16.75 -0.80
CA SER A 189 -4.62 -17.38 -1.10
C SER A 189 -3.52 -16.36 -1.38
N LEU A 190 -2.26 -16.78 -1.19
CA LEU A 190 -1.09 -15.92 -1.34
C LEU A 190 -1.00 -15.28 -2.74
N MET A 191 -1.14 -16.09 -3.79
CA MET A 191 -1.07 -15.62 -5.18
C MET A 191 -2.21 -14.65 -5.52
N MET A 192 -3.42 -14.91 -5.02
CA MET A 192 -4.57 -14.02 -5.21
C MET A 192 -4.45 -12.72 -4.41
N GLY A 193 -3.72 -12.71 -3.29
CA GLY A 193 -3.35 -11.50 -2.58
C GLY A 193 -2.39 -10.63 -3.39
N PHE A 194 -1.34 -11.23 -3.95
CA PHE A 194 -0.38 -10.54 -4.81
C PHE A 194 -1.03 -9.99 -6.08
N SER A 195 -1.89 -10.77 -6.74
CA SER A 195 -2.57 -10.32 -7.97
C SER A 195 -3.47 -9.12 -7.71
N ARG A 196 -4.16 -9.07 -6.55
CA ARG A 196 -4.97 -7.91 -6.15
C ARG A 196 -4.10 -6.66 -5.96
N ILE A 197 -2.99 -6.75 -5.22
CA ILE A 197 -2.12 -5.59 -4.98
C ILE A 197 -1.48 -5.12 -6.30
N ALA A 198 -0.93 -6.04 -7.10
CA ALA A 198 -0.36 -5.72 -8.40
C ALA A 198 -1.41 -5.09 -9.34
N GLY A 199 -2.62 -5.66 -9.39
CA GLY A 199 -3.74 -5.16 -10.17
C GLY A 199 -4.20 -3.77 -9.72
N THR A 200 -4.25 -3.49 -8.42
CA THR A 200 -4.56 -2.14 -7.93
C THR A 200 -3.49 -1.13 -8.33
N ALA A 201 -2.20 -1.51 -8.27
CA ALA A 201 -1.10 -0.63 -8.68
C ALA A 201 -1.12 -0.34 -10.19
N THR A 202 -1.27 -1.37 -11.02
CA THR A 202 -1.36 -1.20 -12.48
C THR A 202 -2.63 -0.46 -12.89
N GLY A 203 -3.76 -0.75 -12.26
CA GLY A 203 -5.04 -0.06 -12.50
C GLY A 203 -4.97 1.43 -12.18
N MET A 204 -4.47 1.79 -11.00
CA MET A 204 -4.25 3.20 -10.62
C MET A 204 -3.31 3.90 -11.60
N SER A 205 -2.22 3.24 -12.00
CA SER A 205 -1.30 3.78 -13.00
C SER A 205 -1.98 4.04 -14.35
N SER A 206 -2.72 3.05 -14.86
CA SER A 206 -3.40 3.14 -16.16
C SER A 206 -4.42 4.27 -16.17
N ILE A 207 -5.19 4.46 -15.08
CA ILE A 207 -6.14 5.56 -14.96
C ILE A 207 -5.44 6.92 -15.03
N ILE A 208 -4.32 7.10 -14.33
CA ILE A 208 -3.54 8.34 -14.36
C ILE A 208 -3.00 8.64 -15.77
N LEU A 209 -2.50 7.61 -16.47
CA LEU A 209 -2.02 7.72 -17.85
C LEU A 209 -3.13 8.10 -18.82
N ILE A 210 -4.29 7.46 -18.68
CA ILE A 210 -5.46 7.72 -19.51
C ILE A 210 -5.97 9.14 -19.29
N SER A 211 -6.08 9.60 -18.03
CA SER A 211 -6.46 10.98 -17.71
C SER A 211 -5.50 11.98 -18.34
N SER A 212 -4.19 11.75 -18.21
CA SER A 212 -3.16 12.61 -18.82
C SER A 212 -3.25 12.64 -20.36
N CYS A 213 -3.66 11.53 -20.98
CA CYS A 213 -3.88 11.44 -22.42
C CYS A 213 -5.15 12.16 -22.87
N TYR A 214 -6.24 12.07 -22.10
CA TYR A 214 -7.47 12.81 -22.36
C TYR A 214 -7.24 14.31 -22.31
N ASP A 215 -6.54 14.82 -21.29
CA ASP A 215 -6.21 16.24 -21.16
C ASP A 215 -5.37 16.72 -22.36
N PHE A 216 -4.39 15.91 -22.79
CA PHE A 216 -3.56 16.20 -23.96
C PHE A 216 -4.37 16.22 -25.27
N LEU A 217 -5.25 15.24 -25.49
CA LEU A 217 -6.11 15.18 -26.67
C LEU A 217 -7.13 16.33 -26.69
N ALA A 218 -7.69 16.69 -25.53
CA ALA A 218 -8.59 17.83 -25.39
C ALA A 218 -7.87 19.14 -25.72
N GLY A 219 -6.61 19.31 -25.27
CA GLY A 219 -5.77 20.45 -25.64
C GLY A 219 -5.48 20.55 -27.14
N ILE A 220 -5.19 19.42 -27.81
CA ILE A 220 -5.02 19.37 -29.26
C ILE A 220 -6.32 19.71 -29.99
N LEU A 221 -7.46 19.16 -29.55
CA LEU A 221 -8.76 19.42 -30.16
C LEU A 221 -9.16 20.89 -29.99
N PHE A 222 -8.96 21.46 -28.81
CA PHE A 222 -9.17 22.89 -28.54
C PHE A 222 -8.30 23.76 -29.45
N SER A 223 -7.01 23.42 -29.58
CA SER A 223 -6.10 24.10 -30.50
C SER A 223 -6.57 24.03 -31.95
N GLN A 224 -7.02 22.85 -32.43
CA GLN A 224 -7.48 22.67 -33.80
C GLN A 224 -8.78 23.42 -34.07
N VAL A 225 -9.73 23.43 -33.12
CA VAL A 225 -10.97 24.21 -33.20
C VAL A 225 -10.68 25.71 -33.22
N CYS A 226 -9.77 26.21 -32.37
CA CYS A 226 -9.34 27.61 -32.40
C CYS A 226 -8.68 28.00 -33.74
N LEU A 227 -7.88 27.10 -34.34
CA LEU A 227 -7.25 27.33 -35.65
C LEU A 227 -8.25 27.31 -36.82
N PHE A 228 -9.34 26.55 -36.71
CA PHE A 228 -10.35 26.40 -37.76
C PHE A 228 -11.42 27.51 -37.71
N TYR A 229 -11.80 27.98 -36.52
CA TYR A 229 -12.83 29.01 -36.33
C TYR A 229 -12.29 30.46 -36.34
N LEU A 230 -10.98 30.68 -36.39
CA LEU A 230 -10.36 32.00 -36.54
C LEU A 230 -9.60 32.13 -37.89
N PRO A 231 -10.30 32.16 -39.04
CA PRO A 231 -9.66 32.22 -40.35
C PRO A 231 -9.01 33.58 -40.69
N GLU A 232 -9.30 34.66 -39.96
CA GLU A 232 -8.84 36.03 -40.27
C GLU A 232 -7.44 36.40 -39.74
N LEU A 233 -6.72 35.51 -39.06
CA LEU A 233 -5.38 35.81 -38.54
C LEU A 233 -4.32 35.83 -39.65
N ARG A 234 -3.68 36.99 -39.83
CA ARG A 234 -2.60 37.27 -40.79
C ARG A 234 -1.41 36.31 -40.56
N ILE A 235 -0.65 35.97 -41.61
CA ILE A 235 0.42 34.94 -41.57
C ILE A 235 1.45 35.15 -40.44
N HIS A 236 1.75 36.41 -40.11
CA HIS A 236 2.64 36.77 -39.00
C HIS A 236 2.05 36.43 -37.61
N ASP A 237 0.72 36.55 -37.45
CA ASP A 237 0.01 36.17 -36.22
C ASP A 237 -0.14 34.65 -36.10
N LYS A 238 -0.20 33.90 -37.22
CA LYS A 238 -0.18 32.43 -37.19
C LYS A 238 1.14 31.87 -36.66
N GLN A 239 2.27 32.48 -37.00
CA GLN A 239 3.59 32.13 -36.45
C GLN A 239 3.66 32.46 -34.95
N LEU A 240 3.19 33.65 -34.55
CA LEU A 240 3.12 34.08 -33.15
C LEU A 240 2.17 33.21 -32.32
N TYR A 241 1.06 32.76 -32.89
CA TYR A 241 0.11 31.84 -32.25
C TYR A 241 0.70 30.43 -32.15
N ARG A 242 1.39 29.92 -33.17
CA ARG A 242 2.13 28.64 -33.08
C ARG A 242 3.23 28.67 -32.01
N LEU A 243 3.94 29.79 -31.87
CA LEU A 243 4.93 30.01 -30.81
C LEU A 243 4.28 30.14 -29.43
N LYS A 244 3.18 30.89 -29.30
CA LYS A 244 2.42 30.98 -28.05
C LYS A 244 1.78 29.65 -27.68
N LEU A 245 1.35 28.85 -28.64
CA LEU A 245 0.77 27.53 -28.44
C LEU A 245 1.85 26.49 -28.12
N SER A 246 3.04 26.53 -28.74
CA SER A 246 4.16 25.68 -28.32
C SER A 246 4.66 26.06 -26.92
N HIS A 247 4.60 27.34 -26.57
CA HIS A 247 4.82 27.82 -25.20
C HIS A 247 3.68 27.45 -24.26
N PHE A 248 2.41 27.42 -24.69
CA PHE A 248 1.26 27.03 -23.86
C PHE A 248 1.26 25.51 -23.64
N ILE A 249 1.52 24.71 -24.68
CA ILE A 249 1.70 23.25 -24.57
C ILE A 249 2.93 22.92 -23.73
N SER A 250 4.04 23.66 -23.89
CA SER A 250 5.20 23.50 -22.99
C SER A 250 4.88 23.96 -21.57
N ALA A 251 4.13 25.04 -21.39
CA ALA A 251 3.69 25.55 -20.09
C ALA A 251 2.63 24.67 -19.45
N GLU A 252 1.84 23.91 -20.22
CA GLU A 252 0.81 22.97 -19.77
C GLU A 252 1.43 21.58 -19.53
N GLN A 253 2.49 21.20 -20.26
CA GLN A 253 3.42 20.13 -19.87
C GLN A 253 4.18 20.48 -18.59
N GLU A 254 4.55 21.75 -18.44
CA GLU A 254 5.17 22.30 -17.25
C GLU A 254 4.11 22.52 -16.16
N GLU A 255 2.83 22.69 -16.49
CA GLU A 255 1.70 22.80 -15.56
C GLU A 255 1.20 21.43 -15.13
N THR A 256 1.25 20.38 -15.94
CA THR A 256 1.05 18.98 -15.53
C THR A 256 2.25 18.47 -14.74
N LYS A 257 3.48 18.81 -15.15
CA LYS A 257 4.66 18.64 -14.28
C LYS A 257 4.58 19.49 -13.03
N MET A 258 3.96 20.69 -13.06
CA MET A 258 3.67 21.54 -11.90
C MET A 258 2.40 21.12 -11.18
N THR A 259 1.54 20.24 -11.68
CA THR A 259 0.34 19.73 -11.00
C THR A 259 0.71 18.42 -10.32
N GLN A 260 1.56 17.61 -10.94
CA GLN A 260 2.33 16.59 -10.26
C GLN A 260 3.31 17.20 -9.26
N SER A 261 4.01 18.29 -9.62
CA SER A 261 4.87 19.04 -8.71
C SER A 261 4.08 19.95 -7.76
N ARG A 262 2.79 20.27 -7.96
CA ARG A 262 1.90 20.96 -7.00
C ARG A 262 1.19 19.94 -6.13
N LEU A 263 0.97 18.69 -6.55
CA LEU A 263 0.61 17.61 -5.65
C LEU A 263 1.81 17.25 -4.76
N VAL A 264 3.01 17.16 -5.35
CA VAL A 264 4.27 17.00 -4.61
C VAL A 264 4.62 18.27 -3.82
N LYS A 265 4.37 19.49 -4.30
CA LYS A 265 4.51 20.75 -3.55
C LYS A 265 3.33 21.01 -2.63
N ILE A 266 2.16 20.41 -2.74
CA ILE A 266 1.14 20.47 -1.68
C ILE A 266 1.60 19.52 -0.58
N LEU A 267 2.11 18.33 -0.92
CA LEU A 267 2.79 17.43 0.01
C LEU A 267 4.08 18.06 0.62
N VAL A 268 4.81 18.90 -0.11
CA VAL A 268 6.05 19.57 0.32
C VAL A 268 5.83 20.99 0.86
N VAL A 269 4.75 21.70 0.53
CA VAL A 269 4.33 22.96 1.19
C VAL A 269 3.61 22.66 2.48
N PHE A 270 2.96 21.49 2.61
CA PHE A 270 2.70 20.91 3.93
C PHE A 270 4.00 20.69 4.73
N LYS A 271 5.14 20.42 4.06
CA LYS A 271 6.48 20.28 4.68
C LYS A 271 7.20 21.63 4.93
N THR A 272 6.96 22.69 4.15
CA THR A 272 7.58 24.02 4.39
C THR A 272 6.76 24.93 5.29
N ASN A 273 5.42 24.88 5.25
CA ASN A 273 4.57 25.52 6.28
C ASN A 273 4.71 24.84 7.65
N TRP A 274 5.19 23.60 7.68
CA TRP A 274 5.64 22.90 8.90
C TRP A 274 6.96 23.47 9.46
N SER A 275 7.83 24.02 8.60
CA SER A 275 9.08 24.69 8.98
C SER A 275 8.86 26.15 9.40
N GLU A 276 7.95 26.89 8.77
CA GLU A 276 7.71 28.32 9.03
C GLU A 276 6.57 28.60 10.04
N GLY A 277 5.79 27.59 10.42
CA GLY A 277 4.83 27.65 11.53
C GLY A 277 5.46 27.61 12.94
N LYS A 278 6.79 27.72 13.04
CA LYS A 278 7.53 28.12 14.24
C LYS A 278 7.70 29.64 14.27
N LYS A 279 6.60 30.35 14.48
CA LYS A 279 6.59 31.63 15.20
C LYS A 279 5.41 31.60 16.16
#